data_AF-A0A8E0RQ85-F1
#
_entry.id   AF-A0A8E0RQ85-F1
#
_cell.length_a   1.000
_cell.length_b   1.000
_cell.length_c   1.000
_cell.angle_alpha   90.00
_cell.angle_beta   90.00
_cell.angle_gamma   90.00
#
_symmetry.space_group_name_H-M   'P 1'
#
loop_
_entity.id
_entity.type
_entity.pdbx_description
1 polymer ?
#
loop_
_entity_poly.entity_id
_entity_poly.type
_entity_poly.pdbx_seq_one_letter_code
_entity_poly.pdbx_strand_id
1 'polypeptide(L)'
;MDLVFKLNKHSPMGTFIRRVFQPITYPIFGAVVKLAVLRHNLQIFGRDNFMGAYKGRPLHTPLITVSNHHSCLDDFILFGTLLSLFDLMHVDRYRWSLTAVDICFTNARDRFFFTWGRGIPVWRRVRDPKTQAILHEGGGVYQPSMNFCLNLLNQGKWVHVYPQVQCNIFAQIIILC
;
A
#
# COMPACT_ATOMS: atom_id res chain seq x y z
N MET A 1 -11.04 20.35 0.39
CA MET A 1 -10.65 19.13 -0.36
C MET A 1 -9.78 18.28 0.53
N ASP A 2 -10.11 16.99 0.67
CA ASP A 2 -9.37 16.04 1.52
C ASP A 2 -7.93 15.80 1.01
N LEU A 3 -6.99 15.54 1.94
CA LEU A 3 -5.59 15.20 1.68
C LEU A 3 -5.42 14.08 0.64
N VAL A 4 -6.27 13.04 0.66
CA VAL A 4 -6.22 11.95 -0.32
C VAL A 4 -6.37 12.46 -1.74
N PHE A 5 -7.34 13.34 -1.97
CA PHE A 5 -7.56 13.96 -3.27
C PHE A 5 -6.47 14.98 -3.58
N LYS A 6 -5.97 15.74 -2.60
CA LYS A 6 -4.87 16.69 -2.85
C LYS A 6 -3.59 15.99 -3.31
N LEU A 7 -3.23 14.87 -2.68
CA LEU A 7 -2.02 14.09 -3.01
C LEU A 7 -2.17 13.33 -4.33
N ASN A 8 -3.38 12.92 -4.67
CA ASN A 8 -3.67 12.15 -5.89
C ASN A 8 -4.34 12.99 -6.99
N LYS A 9 -4.49 14.30 -6.81
CA LYS A 9 -4.94 15.21 -7.86
C LYS A 9 -3.78 15.39 -8.82
N HIS A 10 -3.85 14.70 -9.95
CA HIS A 10 -2.79 14.76 -10.94
C HIS A 10 -3.05 15.91 -11.91
N SER A 11 -2.11 16.85 -11.97
CA SER A 11 -1.99 17.73 -13.14
C SER A 11 -1.59 16.88 -14.35
N PRO A 12 -1.85 17.32 -15.60
CA PRO A 12 -1.42 16.60 -16.80
C PRO A 12 0.08 16.23 -16.76
N MET A 13 0.92 17.17 -16.30
CA MET A 13 2.35 16.95 -16.11
C MET A 13 2.64 15.88 -15.04
N GLY A 14 1.97 15.92 -13.89
CA GLY A 14 2.14 14.92 -12.83
C GLY A 14 1.72 13.51 -13.27
N THR A 15 0.62 13.40 -14.03
CA THR A 15 0.18 12.14 -14.64
C THR A 15 1.21 11.61 -15.62
N PHE A 16 1.74 12.47 -16.48
CA PHE A 16 2.77 12.11 -17.45
C PHE A 16 4.03 11.59 -16.77
N ILE A 17 4.56 12.33 -15.79
CA ILE A 17 5.74 11.92 -15.00
C ILE A 17 5.52 10.54 -14.39
N ARG A 18 4.38 10.29 -13.74
CA ARG A 18 4.09 8.99 -13.14
C ARG A 18 4.05 7.87 -14.18
N ARG A 19 3.38 8.11 -15.32
CA ARG A 19 3.25 7.12 -16.40
C ARG A 19 4.59 6.74 -17.01
N VAL A 20 5.55 7.67 -17.06
CA VAL A 20 6.90 7.41 -17.59
C VAL A 20 7.80 6.75 -16.56
N PHE A 21 7.85 7.29 -15.33
CA PHE A 21 8.87 6.90 -14.35
C PHE A 21 8.43 5.78 -13.38
N GLN A 22 7.14 5.59 -13.11
CA GLN A 22 6.70 4.51 -12.22
C GLN A 22 7.01 3.11 -12.79
N PRO A 23 6.78 2.81 -14.08
CA PRO A 23 7.13 1.51 -14.67
C PRO A 23 8.62 1.17 -14.60
N ILE A 24 9.48 2.16 -14.38
CA ILE A 24 10.93 1.99 -14.20
C ILE A 24 11.27 1.84 -12.72
N THR A 25 10.75 2.73 -11.87
CA THR A 25 11.11 2.76 -10.44
C THR A 25 10.59 1.55 -9.67
N TYR A 26 9.39 1.05 -9.98
CA TYR A 26 8.77 -0.08 -9.28
C TYR A 26 9.57 -1.39 -9.41
N PRO A 27 9.96 -1.84 -10.62
CA PRO A 27 10.81 -3.04 -10.74
C PRO A 27 12.20 -2.83 -10.13
N ILE A 28 12.78 -1.62 -10.14
CA ILE A 28 14.05 -1.35 -9.45
C ILE A 28 13.89 -1.59 -7.95
N PHE A 29 12.86 -1.02 -7.32
CA PHE A 29 12.57 -1.26 -5.90
C PHE A 29 12.30 -2.75 -5.63
N GLY A 30 11.55 -3.42 -6.51
CA GLY A 30 11.31 -4.86 -6.41
C GLY A 30 12.61 -5.69 -6.48
N ALA A 31 13.54 -5.33 -7.35
CA ALA A 31 14.84 -5.99 -7.45
C ALA A 31 15.66 -5.79 -6.18
N VAL A 32 15.70 -4.57 -5.62
CA VAL A 32 16.36 -4.27 -4.34
C VAL A 32 15.75 -5.10 -3.21
N VAL A 33 14.40 -5.16 -3.12
CA VAL A 33 13.70 -5.99 -2.13
C VAL A 33 14.08 -7.46 -2.29
N LYS A 34 14.03 -8.00 -3.51
CA LYS A 34 14.38 -9.41 -3.79
C LYS A 34 15.82 -9.71 -3.39
N LEU A 35 16.77 -8.82 -3.69
CA LEU A 35 18.17 -8.94 -3.27
C LEU A 35 18.31 -8.88 -1.75
N ALA A 36 17.59 -7.98 -1.08
CA ALA A 36 17.61 -7.86 0.36
C ALA A 36 17.08 -9.13 1.03
N VAL A 37 15.97 -9.70 0.56
CA VAL A 37 15.38 -10.93 1.12
C VAL A 37 16.11 -12.20 0.70
N LEU A 38 17.00 -12.17 -0.30
CA LEU A 38 17.71 -13.35 -0.80
C LEU A 38 18.57 -14.02 0.28
N ARG A 39 19.04 -13.26 1.27
CA ARG A 39 19.80 -13.78 2.42
C ARG A 39 18.92 -14.18 3.61
N HIS A 40 17.60 -14.05 3.49
CA HIS A 40 16.64 -14.43 4.52
C HIS A 40 15.93 -15.74 4.14
N ASN A 41 15.56 -16.54 5.14
CA ASN A 41 14.77 -17.75 4.93
C ASN A 41 13.28 -17.41 4.77
N LEU A 42 12.93 -16.82 3.62
CA LEU A 42 11.56 -16.46 3.31
C LEU A 42 10.79 -17.66 2.76
N GLN A 43 9.69 -18.00 3.42
CA GLN A 43 8.75 -19.02 2.97
C GLN A 43 7.46 -18.38 2.49
N ILE A 44 7.01 -18.74 1.28
CA ILE A 44 5.78 -18.23 0.68
C ILE A 44 4.84 -19.40 0.45
N PHE A 45 3.75 -19.43 1.19
CA PHE A 45 2.68 -20.42 1.04
C PHE A 45 1.52 -19.81 0.26
N GLY A 46 0.85 -20.61 -0.59
CA GLY A 46 -0.33 -20.15 -1.34
C GLY A 46 -0.04 -19.10 -2.42
N ARG A 47 1.21 -19.03 -2.91
CA ARG A 47 1.62 -18.10 -3.97
C ARG A 47 0.70 -18.18 -5.19
N ASP A 48 0.36 -19.40 -5.61
CA ASP A 48 -0.44 -19.63 -6.82
C ASP A 48 -1.87 -19.11 -6.67
N ASN A 49 -2.46 -19.20 -5.48
CA ASN A 49 -3.78 -18.64 -5.19
C ASN A 49 -3.77 -17.12 -5.39
N PHE A 50 -2.76 -16.44 -4.82
CA PHE A 50 -2.58 -15.01 -5.00
C PHE A 50 -2.33 -14.65 -6.47
N MET A 51 -1.45 -15.39 -7.16
CA MET A 51 -1.15 -15.12 -8.57
C MET A 51 -2.36 -15.38 -9.47
N GLY A 52 -3.21 -16.37 -9.16
CA GLY A 52 -4.48 -16.61 -9.82
C GLY A 52 -5.45 -15.44 -9.63
N ALA A 53 -5.63 -14.97 -8.40
CA ALA A 53 -6.46 -13.81 -8.08
C ALA A 53 -5.94 -12.50 -8.69
N TYR A 54 -4.62 -12.33 -8.83
CA TYR A 54 -4.00 -11.13 -9.41
C TYR A 54 -3.99 -11.16 -10.96
N LYS A 55 -3.52 -12.26 -11.56
CA LYS A 55 -3.34 -12.39 -13.02
C LYS A 55 -4.63 -12.73 -13.74
N GLY A 56 -5.41 -13.67 -13.19
CA GLY A 56 -6.66 -14.18 -13.75
C GLY A 56 -7.90 -13.35 -13.42
N ARG A 57 -7.72 -12.19 -12.79
CA ARG A 57 -8.82 -11.30 -12.41
C ARG A 57 -9.62 -10.82 -13.62
N PRO A 58 -10.95 -11.03 -13.65
CA PRO A 58 -11.80 -10.49 -14.72
C PRO A 58 -11.75 -8.96 -14.77
N LEU A 59 -12.08 -8.40 -15.94
CA LEU A 59 -12.18 -6.96 -16.09
C LEU A 59 -13.21 -6.39 -15.09
N HIS A 60 -12.92 -5.21 -14.53
CA HIS A 60 -13.74 -4.53 -13.53
C HIS A 60 -13.94 -5.28 -12.19
N THR A 61 -13.27 -6.41 -11.96
CA THR A 61 -13.32 -7.10 -10.66
C THR A 61 -12.25 -6.53 -9.74
N PRO A 62 -12.60 -5.93 -8.58
CA PRO A 62 -11.61 -5.46 -7.62
C PRO A 62 -10.86 -6.61 -6.96
N LEU A 63 -9.69 -6.30 -6.41
CA LEU A 63 -8.95 -7.19 -5.53
C LEU A 63 -8.77 -6.48 -4.20
N ILE A 64 -9.07 -7.16 -3.11
CA ILE A 64 -8.77 -6.69 -1.76
C ILE A 64 -7.80 -7.70 -1.18
N THR A 65 -6.66 -7.23 -0.68
CA THR A 65 -5.74 -8.06 0.09
C THR A 65 -5.64 -7.52 1.49
N VAL A 66 -5.67 -8.41 2.47
CA VAL A 66 -5.59 -8.04 3.89
C VAL A 66 -4.39 -8.74 4.51
N SER A 67 -3.56 -8.01 5.25
CA SER A 67 -2.50 -8.64 6.06
C SER A 67 -2.31 -7.96 7.39
N ASN A 68 -1.69 -8.67 8.32
CA ASN A 68 -1.11 -8.08 9.53
C ASN A 68 0.02 -7.10 9.18
N HIS A 69 0.36 -6.24 10.15
CA HIS A 69 1.32 -5.16 10.00
C HIS A 69 2.38 -5.18 11.10
N HIS A 70 3.64 -5.06 10.70
CA HIS A 70 4.84 -5.00 11.53
C HIS A 70 5.66 -3.74 11.23
N SER A 71 5.74 -3.30 9.98
CA SER A 71 6.51 -2.12 9.59
C SER A 71 5.92 -1.37 8.40
N CYS A 72 6.23 -0.09 8.27
CA CYS A 72 5.81 0.72 7.13
C CYS A 72 6.35 0.21 5.78
N LEU A 73 7.36 -0.67 5.79
CA LEU A 73 7.95 -1.26 4.60
C LEU A 73 7.37 -2.63 4.22
N ASP A 74 6.54 -3.24 5.08
CA ASP A 74 5.97 -4.58 4.85
C ASP A 74 5.34 -4.68 3.47
N ASP A 75 4.61 -3.65 3.11
CA ASP A 75 3.88 -3.54 1.87
C ASP A 75 4.80 -3.59 0.64
N PHE A 76 5.96 -2.94 0.72
CA PHE A 76 6.93 -2.93 -0.37
C PHE A 76 7.71 -4.25 -0.41
N ILE A 77 8.04 -4.81 0.76
CA ILE A 77 8.76 -6.07 0.87
C ILE A 77 7.90 -7.23 0.37
N LEU A 78 6.65 -7.28 0.82
CA LEU A 78 5.69 -8.33 0.50
C LEU A 78 5.43 -8.40 -1.00
N PHE A 79 5.02 -7.28 -1.59
CA PHE A 79 4.64 -7.26 -3.00
C PHE A 79 5.85 -7.15 -3.95
N GLY A 80 6.96 -6.57 -3.50
CA GLY A 80 8.25 -6.64 -4.21
C GLY A 80 8.78 -8.07 -4.28
N THR A 81 8.50 -8.89 -3.26
CA THR A 81 8.87 -10.31 -3.28
C THR A 81 7.87 -11.17 -4.06
N LEU A 82 6.57 -10.95 -3.86
CA LEU A 82 5.51 -11.75 -4.50
C LEU A 82 5.45 -11.54 -6.01
N LEU A 83 5.49 -10.30 -6.50
CA LEU A 83 5.34 -10.00 -7.91
C LEU A 83 6.65 -10.20 -8.69
N SER A 84 6.57 -10.56 -9.97
CA SER A 84 7.74 -10.55 -10.84
C SER A 84 8.13 -9.11 -11.19
N LEU A 85 9.37 -8.88 -11.65
CA LEU A 85 9.77 -7.55 -12.09
C LEU A 85 8.91 -7.04 -13.26
N PHE A 86 8.48 -7.94 -14.14
CA PHE A 86 7.54 -7.61 -15.22
C PHE A 86 6.15 -7.21 -14.69
N ASP A 87 5.65 -7.89 -13.66
CA ASP A 87 4.38 -7.50 -13.02
C ASP A 87 4.49 -6.09 -12.40
N LEU A 88 5.65 -5.74 -11.82
CA LEU A 88 5.91 -4.43 -11.21
C LEU A 88 6.01 -3.29 -12.24
N MET A 89 6.34 -3.58 -13.51
CA MET A 89 6.27 -2.61 -14.60
C MET A 89 4.82 -2.21 -14.93
N HIS A 90 3.84 -3.07 -14.64
CA HIS A 90 2.42 -2.83 -14.89
C HIS A 90 1.77 -2.10 -13.72
N VAL A 91 2.25 -0.87 -13.47
CA VAL A 91 1.90 -0.07 -12.29
C VAL A 91 0.39 0.10 -12.12
N ASP A 92 -0.38 0.19 -13.21
CA ASP A 92 -1.85 0.31 -13.14
C ASP A 92 -2.57 -0.87 -12.51
N ARG A 93 -1.95 -2.06 -12.54
CA ARG A 93 -2.42 -3.26 -11.86
C ARG A 93 -1.89 -3.38 -10.44
N TYR A 94 -0.88 -2.58 -10.06
CA TYR A 94 -0.31 -2.57 -8.72
C TYR A 94 -1.29 -1.98 -7.70
N ARG A 95 -1.26 -2.54 -6.49
CA ARG A 95 -2.14 -2.14 -5.38
C ARG A 95 -2.00 -0.69 -4.98
N TRP A 96 -3.09 -0.19 -4.41
CA TRP A 96 -3.11 0.94 -3.51
C TRP A 96 -3.11 0.45 -2.07
N SER A 97 -2.56 1.20 -1.12
CA SER A 97 -2.45 0.74 0.27
C SER A 97 -2.78 1.83 1.25
N LEU A 98 -3.52 1.49 2.31
CA LEU A 98 -3.85 2.41 3.39
C LEU A 98 -2.61 2.68 4.24
N THR A 99 -2.24 3.96 4.39
CA THR A 99 -1.02 4.40 5.08
C THR A 99 -1.33 5.47 6.11
N ALA A 100 -0.86 5.29 7.34
CA ALA A 100 -1.17 6.19 8.46
C ALA A 100 -0.55 7.59 8.27
N VAL A 101 -1.36 8.65 8.36
CA VAL A 101 -0.91 10.04 8.16
C VAL A 101 0.17 10.45 9.15
N ASP A 102 0.02 10.08 10.41
CA ASP A 102 0.89 10.43 11.52
C ASP A 102 2.25 9.70 11.50
N ILE A 103 2.43 8.72 10.62
CA ILE A 103 3.69 7.99 10.44
C ILE A 103 4.26 8.21 9.03
N CYS A 104 3.46 7.97 7.99
CA CYS A 104 3.91 7.93 6.60
C CYS A 104 3.95 9.31 5.92
N PHE A 105 3.38 10.35 6.53
CA PHE A 105 3.22 11.67 5.91
C PHE A 105 3.70 12.83 6.79
N THR A 106 4.62 12.53 7.72
CA THR A 106 5.17 13.48 8.70
C THR A 106 6.08 14.54 8.07
N ASN A 107 6.80 14.19 7.00
CA ASN A 107 7.70 15.10 6.29
C ASN A 107 7.55 14.97 4.76
N ALA A 108 8.18 15.90 4.02
CA ALA A 108 8.04 15.98 2.57
C ALA A 108 8.59 14.74 1.83
N ARG A 109 9.65 14.12 2.35
CA ARG A 109 10.28 12.94 1.76
C ARG A 109 9.38 11.72 1.88
N ASP A 110 8.88 11.46 3.08
CA ASP A 110 8.01 10.31 3.34
C ASP A 110 6.68 10.48 2.59
N ARG A 111 6.10 11.68 2.62
CA ARG A 111 4.94 12.02 1.81
C ARG A 111 5.17 11.71 0.34
N PHE A 112 6.31 12.12 -0.23
CA PHE A 112 6.64 11.82 -1.62
C PHE A 112 6.74 10.31 -1.85
N PHE A 113 7.48 9.58 -1.01
CA PHE A 113 7.67 8.14 -1.12
C PHE A 113 6.35 7.37 -1.10
N PHE A 114 5.52 7.57 -0.06
CA PHE A 114 4.25 6.87 0.06
C PHE A 114 3.24 7.29 -1.02
N THR A 115 3.22 8.57 -1.41
CA THR A 115 2.35 9.03 -2.51
C THR A 115 2.79 8.46 -3.87
N TRP A 116 4.09 8.25 -4.08
CA TRP A 116 4.64 7.60 -5.28
C TRP A 116 4.32 6.10 -5.30
N GLY A 117 4.31 5.46 -4.13
CA GLY A 117 3.97 4.06 -3.90
C GLY A 117 2.47 3.74 -3.81
N ARG A 118 1.57 4.65 -4.23
CA ARG A 118 0.09 4.50 -4.16
C ARG A 118 -0.45 4.34 -2.73
N GLY A 119 0.19 5.02 -1.78
CA GLY A 119 -0.28 5.17 -0.40
C GLY A 119 -1.50 6.09 -0.32
N ILE A 120 -2.54 5.60 0.36
CA ILE A 120 -3.80 6.30 0.64
C ILE A 120 -3.71 6.78 2.10
N PRO A 121 -3.64 8.10 2.36
CA PRO A 121 -3.47 8.63 3.71
C PRO A 121 -4.70 8.31 4.58
N VAL A 122 -4.51 7.67 5.73
CA VAL A 122 -5.59 7.35 6.68
C VAL A 122 -5.33 8.03 8.01
N TRP A 123 -6.35 8.72 8.52
CA TRP A 123 -6.34 9.24 9.88
C TRP A 123 -6.84 8.19 10.85
N ARG A 124 -5.91 7.62 11.59
CA ARG A 124 -6.19 6.70 12.68
C ARG A 124 -6.28 7.43 14.02
N ARG A 125 -6.82 6.73 15.02
CA ARG A 125 -6.73 7.17 16.41
C ARG A 125 -5.29 6.98 16.89
N VAL A 126 -4.71 8.01 17.49
CA VAL A 126 -3.35 7.98 18.05
C VAL A 126 -3.44 8.24 19.54
N ARG A 127 -2.77 7.40 20.32
CA ARG A 127 -2.62 7.56 21.77
C ARG A 127 -1.18 7.82 22.13
N ASP A 128 -0.97 8.61 23.17
CA ASP A 128 0.34 8.76 23.77
C ASP A 128 0.79 7.43 24.38
N PRO A 129 1.99 6.92 24.08
CA PRO A 129 2.43 5.61 24.57
C PRO A 129 2.50 5.52 26.10
N LYS A 130 2.78 6.64 26.80
CA LYS A 130 3.01 6.65 28.24
C LYS A 130 1.73 6.90 29.04
N THR A 131 0.96 7.90 28.62
CA THR A 131 -0.22 8.39 29.33
C THR A 131 -1.52 7.78 28.81
N GLN A 132 -1.49 7.10 27.65
CA GLN A 132 -2.66 6.57 26.94
C GLN A 132 -3.71 7.63 26.54
N ALA A 133 -3.39 8.91 26.75
CA ALA A 133 -4.20 10.04 26.33
C ALA A 133 -4.36 10.05 24.81
N ILE A 134 -5.54 10.45 24.33
CA ILE A 134 -5.79 10.54 22.89
C ILE A 134 -5.09 11.79 22.36
N LEU A 135 -4.13 11.61 21.47
CA LEU A 135 -3.44 12.69 20.77
C LEU A 135 -4.18 13.09 19.49
N HIS A 136 -4.85 12.12 18.86
CA HIS A 136 -5.63 12.33 17.65
C HIS A 136 -6.83 11.36 17.65
N GLU A 137 -8.04 11.88 17.46
CA GLU A 137 -9.27 11.07 17.47
C GLU A 137 -9.38 10.12 16.26
N GLY A 138 -8.70 10.46 15.15
CA GLY A 138 -8.81 9.75 13.88
C GLY A 138 -10.00 10.21 13.05
N GLY A 139 -10.10 9.71 11.82
CA GLY A 139 -11.22 9.98 10.91
C GLY A 139 -12.34 8.93 10.97
N GLY A 140 -12.14 7.85 11.75
CA GLY A 140 -13.06 6.70 11.77
C GLY A 140 -13.18 6.01 10.40
N VAL A 141 -14.22 5.20 10.23
CA VAL A 141 -14.50 4.52 8.95
C VAL A 141 -15.05 5.47 7.89
N TYR A 142 -15.69 6.56 8.30
CA TYR A 142 -16.31 7.56 7.42
C TYR A 142 -15.35 8.72 7.08
N GLN A 143 -14.14 8.38 6.63
CA GLN A 143 -13.17 9.36 6.17
C GLN A 143 -13.06 9.36 4.64
N PRO A 144 -12.72 10.49 3.99
CA PRO A 144 -12.72 10.55 2.53
C PRO A 144 -11.72 9.62 1.85
N SER A 145 -10.68 9.18 2.57
CA SER A 145 -9.78 8.11 2.12
C SER A 145 -10.47 6.77 1.89
N MET A 146 -11.49 6.45 2.70
CA MET A 146 -12.31 5.25 2.48
C MET A 146 -13.23 5.41 1.26
N ASN A 147 -13.77 6.61 1.03
CA ASN A 147 -14.51 6.91 -0.21
C ASN A 147 -13.60 6.80 -1.44
N PHE A 148 -12.34 7.23 -1.33
CA PHE A 148 -11.34 7.04 -2.39
C PHE A 148 -11.06 5.55 -2.65
N CYS A 149 -10.94 4.73 -1.61
CA CYS A 149 -10.84 3.27 -1.74
C CYS A 149 -12.05 2.67 -2.46
N LEU A 150 -13.27 3.06 -2.07
CA LEU A 150 -14.49 2.60 -2.72
C LEU A 150 -14.49 2.96 -4.21
N ASN A 151 -14.08 4.18 -4.56
CA ASN A 151 -13.95 4.60 -5.96
C ASN A 151 -12.91 3.75 -6.74
N LEU A 152 -11.79 3.41 -6.12
CA LEU A 152 -10.78 2.52 -6.71
C LEU A 152 -11.34 1.10 -6.91
N LEU A 153 -12.03 0.56 -5.92
CA LEU A 153 -12.64 -0.78 -5.98
C LEU A 153 -13.73 -0.85 -7.06
N ASN A 154 -14.58 0.17 -7.15
CA ASN A 154 -15.60 0.29 -8.21
C ASN A 154 -14.98 0.37 -9.63
N GLN A 155 -13.72 0.80 -9.74
CA GLN A 155 -12.96 0.79 -11.00
C GLN A 155 -12.23 -0.55 -11.25
N GLY A 156 -12.44 -1.57 -10.42
CA GLY A 156 -11.73 -2.84 -10.48
C GLY A 156 -10.27 -2.76 -10.07
N LYS A 157 -9.86 -1.72 -9.33
CA LYS A 157 -8.47 -1.61 -8.85
C LYS A 157 -8.24 -2.55 -7.67
N TRP A 158 -6.96 -2.67 -7.30
CA TRP A 158 -6.52 -3.48 -6.18
C TRP A 158 -6.21 -2.57 -4.98
N VAL A 159 -6.82 -2.86 -3.83
CA VAL A 159 -6.56 -2.18 -2.55
C VAL A 159 -6.01 -3.18 -1.54
N HIS A 160 -4.98 -2.78 -0.81
CA HIS A 160 -4.39 -3.53 0.28
C HIS A 160 -4.66 -2.84 1.61
N VAL A 161 -5.02 -3.63 2.62
CA VAL A 161 -5.47 -3.15 3.92
C VAL A 161 -4.70 -3.84 5.03
N TYR A 162 -4.19 -3.02 5.95
CA TYR A 162 -3.71 -3.45 7.26
C TYR A 162 -4.78 -3.09 8.30
N PRO A 163 -5.63 -4.04 8.75
CA PRO A 163 -6.74 -3.75 9.66
C PRO A 163 -6.24 -3.48 11.10
N GLN A 164 -4.99 -3.85 11.39
CA GLN A 164 -4.35 -3.56 12.66
C GLN A 164 -3.99 -2.07 12.73
N VAL A 165 -4.48 -1.39 13.78
CA VAL A 165 -4.24 0.05 14.02
C VAL A 165 -2.79 0.34 14.46
N GLN A 166 -2.03 -0.71 14.78
CA GLN A 166 -0.66 -0.67 15.31
C GLN A 166 0.18 -1.86 14.82
N CYS A 167 1.50 -1.65 14.68
CA CYS A 167 2.47 -2.69 14.37
C CYS A 167 2.73 -3.63 15.56
N ASN A 168 2.64 -4.94 15.36
CA ASN A 168 3.02 -5.95 16.37
C ASN A 168 4.47 -6.40 16.19
N ILE A 169 5.17 -6.74 17.29
CA ILE A 169 6.59 -7.17 17.30
C ILE A 169 6.75 -8.69 17.10
N PHE A 170 5.66 -9.47 17.18
CA PHE A 170 5.68 -10.93 17.01
C PHE A 170 4.52 -11.39 16.12
N ALA A 171 4.71 -11.49 14.80
CA ALA A 171 3.76 -12.16 13.91
C ALA A 171 4.35 -12.56 12.55
N GLN A 172 3.88 -13.68 12.01
CA GLN A 172 4.07 -14.13 10.63
C GLN A 172 3.19 -13.29 9.68
N ILE A 173 3.71 -12.82 8.53
CA ILE A 173 2.88 -12.07 7.57
C ILE A 173 1.92 -13.02 6.85
N ILE A 174 0.62 -12.81 7.03
CA ILE A 174 -0.45 -13.61 6.40
C ILE A 174 -1.24 -12.70 5.47
N ILE A 175 -1.38 -13.08 4.19
CA ILE A 175 -2.33 -12.45 3.28
C ILE A 175 -3.61 -13.27 3.25
N LEU A 176 -4.73 -12.66 3.61
CA LEU A 176 -6.06 -13.16 3.29
C LEU A 176 -6.52 -12.47 2.00
N CYS A 177 -6.85 -13.28 1.00
CA CYS A 177 -7.44 -12.86 -0.28
C CYS A 177 -8.93 -13.17 -0.28
#